data_AF-A0A8X6Q7A4-F1
#
_entry.id   AF-A0A8X6Q7A4-F1
#
_cell.length_a   1.000
_cell.length_b   1.000
_cell.length_c   1.000
_cell.angle_alpha   90.00
_cell.angle_beta   90.00
_cell.angle_gamma   90.00
#
_symmetry.space_group_name_H-M   'P 1'
#
loop_
_entity.id
_entity.type
_entity.pdbx_description
1 polymer ?
#
loop_
_entity_poly.entity_id
_entity_poly.type
_entity_poly.pdbx_seq_one_letter_code
_entity_poly.pdbx_strand_id
1 'polypeptide(L)'
;MFIVVLLVSLFVSVLSSQNLGDSHVIIATEFPARSAADSTTPVNVITDDVTQFKTIDGHSPGDTPRNLTRGPCGKENACGWHVYNIETRVPEYFAQSPCDCSSGTECRHYSDDLQKRAFEYRCVPTDQSTN
;
A
#
# COMPACT_ATOMS: atom_id res chain seq x y z
N MET A 1 32.80 45.34 -17.54
CA MET A 1 32.35 44.03 -18.07
C MET A 1 32.66 42.88 -17.11
N PHE A 2 33.87 42.80 -16.52
CA PHE A 2 34.25 41.74 -15.57
C PHE A 2 33.38 41.64 -14.29
N ILE A 3 32.89 42.77 -13.77
CA ILE A 3 32.07 42.79 -12.55
C ILE A 3 30.72 42.08 -12.76
N VAL A 4 30.13 42.22 -13.95
CA VAL A 4 28.84 41.58 -14.27
C VAL A 4 28.99 40.06 -14.35
N VAL A 5 30.12 39.58 -14.91
CA VAL A 5 30.41 38.15 -14.99
C VAL A 5 30.60 37.54 -13.60
N LEU A 6 31.31 38.23 -12.70
CA LEU A 6 31.48 37.78 -11.31
C LEU A 6 30.16 37.73 -10.54
N LEU A 7 29.27 38.70 -10.75
CA LEU A 7 27.95 38.71 -10.12
C LEU A 7 27.07 37.57 -10.62
N VAL A 8 27.07 37.28 -11.92
CA VAL A 8 26.29 36.17 -12.50
C VAL A 8 26.83 34.82 -12.01
N SER A 9 28.14 34.63 -11.95
CA SER A 9 28.75 33.40 -11.43
C SER A 9 28.47 33.19 -9.93
N LEU A 10 28.52 34.26 -9.12
CA LEU A 10 28.14 34.17 -7.70
C LEU A 10 26.65 33.84 -7.53
N PHE A 11 25.78 34.42 -8.37
CA PHE A 11 24.34 34.16 -8.32
C PHE A 11 24.01 32.69 -8.66
N VAL A 12 24.64 32.11 -9.68
CA VAL A 12 24.46 30.69 -10.06
C VAL A 12 24.94 29.73 -8.96
N SER A 13 26.07 30.05 -8.31
CA SER A 13 26.58 29.24 -7.19
C SER A 13 25.65 29.30 -5.97
N VAL A 14 25.12 30.47 -5.62
CA VAL A 14 24.18 30.63 -4.49
C VAL A 14 22.84 29.92 -4.74
N LEU A 15 22.37 29.88 -5.99
CA LEU A 15 21.18 29.09 -6.37
C LEU A 15 21.41 27.58 -6.28
N SER A 16 22.64 27.11 -6.50
CA SER A 16 22.97 25.68 -6.44
C SER A 16 23.11 25.15 -5.01
N SER A 17 23.37 26.03 -4.03
CA SER A 17 23.55 25.65 -2.62
C SER A 17 22.26 25.51 -1.80
N GLN A 18 21.08 25.80 -2.37
CA GLN A 18 19.79 25.69 -1.66
C GLN A 18 19.09 24.34 -1.83
N ASN A 19 19.72 23.36 -2.47
CA ASN A 19 19.17 22.02 -2.69
C ASN A 19 19.92 20.92 -1.91
N LEU A 20 20.30 21.21 -0.66
CA LEU A 20 20.60 20.19 0.35
C LEU A 20 19.40 20.11 1.31
N GLY A 21 18.29 19.56 0.81
CA GLY A 21 17.20 19.08 1.66
C GLY A 21 17.59 17.71 2.21
N ASP A 22 17.65 17.63 3.53
CA ASP A 22 17.95 16.44 4.33
C ASP A 22 17.32 15.14 3.80
N SER A 23 18.18 14.16 3.50
CA SER A 23 17.81 12.75 3.42
C SER A 23 17.55 12.20 4.83
N HIS A 24 16.36 12.44 5.36
CA HIS A 24 15.82 11.58 6.41
C HIS A 24 15.09 10.40 5.76
N VAL A 25 15.84 9.32 5.54
CA VAL A 25 15.28 7.98 5.36
C VAL A 25 14.67 7.57 6.70
N ILE A 26 13.37 7.79 6.87
CA ILE A 26 12.59 7.11 7.91
C ILE A 26 12.00 5.87 7.24
N ILE A 27 12.74 4.76 7.35
CA ILE A 27 12.20 3.42 7.10
C ILE A 27 11.32 3.05 8.30
N ALA A 28 10.23 2.34 7.99
CA ALA A 28 9.22 1.75 8.87
C ALA A 28 8.05 2.66 9.27
N THR A 29 7.09 2.81 8.35
CA THR A 29 5.69 2.88 8.77
C THR A 29 5.22 1.45 9.03
N GLU A 30 5.13 1.19 10.31
CA GLU A 30 4.53 0.03 10.94
C GLU A 30 3.07 -0.05 10.48
N PHE A 31 2.68 -1.17 9.87
CA PHE A 31 1.27 -1.51 9.70
C PHE A 31 0.63 -1.62 11.09
N PRO A 32 -0.42 -0.85 11.45
CA PRO A 32 -1.13 -1.10 12.70
C PRO A 32 -2.02 -2.34 12.51
N ALA A 33 -1.46 -3.51 12.80
CA ALA A 33 -2.26 -4.69 13.12
C ALA A 33 -2.89 -4.48 14.51
N ARG A 34 -4.04 -3.79 14.54
CA ARG A 34 -4.91 -3.81 15.72
C ARG A 34 -5.67 -5.13 15.75
N SER A 35 -5.30 -6.04 16.65
CA SER A 35 -6.24 -6.72 17.57
C SER A 35 -5.58 -7.91 18.27
N ALA A 36 -5.37 -7.79 19.59
CA ALA A 36 -5.74 -8.82 20.57
C ALA A 36 -5.54 -8.23 21.98
N ALA A 37 -6.63 -8.12 22.72
CA ALA A 37 -6.62 -7.98 24.16
C ALA A 37 -6.27 -9.34 24.78
N ASP A 38 -5.36 -9.38 25.76
CA ASP A 38 -5.42 -10.23 26.97
C ASP A 38 -4.18 -9.93 27.84
N SER A 39 -4.26 -9.11 28.89
CA SER A 39 -4.57 -9.49 30.28
C SER A 39 -3.79 -10.72 30.82
N THR A 40 -2.78 -10.42 31.63
CA THR A 40 -2.47 -11.15 32.89
C THR A 40 -1.77 -12.51 32.79
N THR A 41 -0.43 -12.53 32.86
CA THR A 41 0.38 -13.07 33.99
C THR A 41 1.85 -13.34 33.58
N PRO A 42 2.85 -13.14 34.47
CA PRO A 42 4.22 -13.57 34.24
C PRO A 42 4.40 -15.04 34.67
N VAL A 43 4.78 -15.91 33.74
CA VAL A 43 5.22 -17.29 34.05
C VAL A 43 6.70 -17.43 33.75
N ASN A 44 7.43 -17.92 34.75
CA ASN A 44 8.87 -18.08 34.81
C ASN A 44 9.44 -18.93 33.68
N VAL A 45 10.57 -18.46 33.13
CA VAL A 45 11.41 -19.14 32.14
C VAL A 45 12.31 -20.16 32.84
N ILE A 46 12.19 -21.44 32.48
CA ILE A 46 13.20 -22.47 32.72
C ILE A 46 13.34 -23.32 31.44
N THR A 47 14.39 -22.97 30.69
CA THR A 47 15.37 -23.77 29.93
C THR A 47 15.00 -25.06 29.16
N ASP A 48 15.66 -25.15 27.99
CA ASP A 48 16.17 -26.33 27.30
C ASP A 48 15.17 -27.35 26.71
N ASP A 49 14.96 -27.30 25.39
CA ASP A 49 15.41 -28.37 24.48
C ASP A 49 15.16 -27.97 23.01
N VAL A 50 16.05 -28.41 22.13
CA VAL A 50 16.06 -28.12 20.69
C VAL A 50 14.87 -28.81 20.01
N THR A 51 14.47 -28.28 18.84
CA THR A 51 13.65 -28.92 17.79
C THR A 51 12.14 -28.68 17.84
N GLN A 52 11.71 -27.53 17.30
CA GLN A 52 10.48 -27.52 16.51
C GLN A 52 10.54 -26.49 15.38
N PHE A 53 11.15 -26.89 14.28
CA PHE A 53 10.90 -26.26 12.98
C PHE A 53 9.44 -26.60 12.63
N LYS A 54 8.51 -25.67 12.89
CA LYS A 54 7.11 -25.83 12.50
C LYS A 54 6.98 -25.52 11.02
N THR A 55 7.17 -26.54 10.19
CA THR A 55 6.69 -26.55 8.80
C THR A 55 5.18 -26.42 8.86
N ILE A 56 4.63 -25.26 8.47
CA ILE A 56 3.18 -25.06 8.32
C ILE A 56 2.80 -25.44 6.88
N ASP A 57 3.09 -26.68 6.47
CA ASP A 57 2.49 -27.28 5.29
C ASP A 57 1.29 -28.10 5.73
N GLY A 58 0.21 -27.40 6.06
CA GLY A 58 -1.09 -28.00 6.27
C GLY A 58 -1.82 -28.16 4.93
N HIS A 59 -1.34 -29.03 4.04
CA HIS A 59 -2.12 -29.46 2.88
C HIS A 59 -2.90 -30.73 3.25
N SER A 60 -4.13 -30.54 3.72
CA SER A 60 -5.08 -31.64 3.96
C SER A 60 -5.71 -32.04 2.62
N PRO A 61 -5.65 -33.32 2.19
CA PRO A 61 -6.29 -33.77 0.97
C PRO A 61 -7.80 -33.95 1.24
N GLY A 62 -8.52 -32.83 1.26
CA GLY A 62 -9.95 -32.83 1.56
C GLY A 62 -10.62 -31.46 1.63
N ASP A 63 -9.90 -30.36 1.38
CA ASP A 63 -10.49 -29.03 1.39
C ASP A 63 -11.40 -28.85 0.16
N THR A 64 -12.70 -29.08 0.40
CA THR A 64 -13.78 -28.48 -0.41
C THR A 64 -13.43 -27.00 -0.60
N PRO A 65 -13.55 -26.42 -1.81
CA PRO A 65 -13.18 -25.03 -2.03
C PRO A 65 -13.89 -24.19 -0.98
N ARG A 66 -13.12 -23.67 -0.01
CA ARG A 66 -13.66 -22.73 0.96
C ARG A 66 -14.20 -21.62 0.09
N ASN A 67 -15.52 -21.48 0.05
CA ASN A 67 -16.16 -20.27 -0.38
C ASN A 67 -15.74 -19.23 0.67
N LEU A 68 -14.51 -18.73 0.52
CA LEU A 68 -13.92 -17.71 1.35
C LEU A 68 -14.68 -16.46 0.96
N THR A 69 -15.84 -16.28 1.58
CA THR A 69 -16.60 -15.05 1.48
C THR A 69 -15.64 -13.94 1.82
N ARG A 70 -15.22 -13.18 0.81
CA ARG A 70 -14.29 -12.08 0.99
C ARG A 70 -15.01 -11.03 1.83
N GLY A 71 -14.31 -10.49 2.83
CA GLY A 71 -14.88 -9.44 3.68
C GLY A 71 -15.14 -8.16 2.88
N PRO A 72 -15.97 -7.24 3.40
CA PRO A 72 -16.22 -5.98 2.75
C PRO A 72 -14.96 -5.11 2.72
N CYS A 73 -14.71 -4.40 1.61
CA CYS A 73 -13.65 -3.40 1.56
C CYS A 73 -14.00 -2.18 2.44
N GLY A 74 -13.02 -1.68 3.19
CA GLY A 74 -13.14 -0.42 3.93
C GLY A 74 -13.16 0.80 3.00
N LYS A 75 -13.60 1.96 3.49
CA LYS A 75 -13.71 3.20 2.69
C LYS A 75 -12.38 3.68 2.08
N GLU A 76 -11.29 3.48 2.80
CA GLU A 76 -9.93 3.86 2.35
C GLU A 76 -9.19 2.74 1.64
N ASN A 77 -9.79 1.54 1.58
CA ASN A 77 -9.16 0.40 0.91
C ASN A 77 -9.66 0.34 -0.53
N ALA A 78 -8.71 0.31 -1.47
CA ALA A 78 -9.01 0.06 -2.87
C ALA A 78 -9.68 -1.32 -3.01
N CYS A 79 -10.76 -1.39 -3.78
CA CYS A 79 -11.40 -2.65 -4.18
C CYS A 79 -10.68 -3.31 -5.35
N GLY A 80 -9.88 -2.54 -6.10
CA GLY A 80 -8.98 -3.07 -7.09
C GLY A 80 -8.13 -2.01 -7.77
N TRP A 81 -7.27 -2.46 -8.66
CA TRP A 81 -6.30 -1.64 -9.36
C TRP A 81 -6.25 -2.04 -10.83
N HIS A 82 -6.38 -1.09 -11.74
CA HIS A 82 -6.13 -1.33 -13.16
C HIS A 82 -4.70 -0.92 -13.46
N VAL A 83 -3.80 -1.89 -13.49
CA VAL A 83 -2.38 -1.67 -13.75
C VAL A 83 -2.20 -1.36 -15.24
N TYR A 84 -1.44 -0.33 -15.54
CA TYR A 84 -1.23 0.16 -16.90
C TYR A 84 0.25 0.25 -17.24
N ASN A 85 0.53 0.28 -18.54
CA ASN A 85 1.85 0.59 -19.07
C ASN A 85 2.24 2.05 -18.75
N ILE A 86 3.42 2.29 -18.17
CA ILE A 86 3.80 3.62 -17.67
C ILE A 86 3.86 4.70 -18.76
N GLU A 87 4.27 4.34 -19.97
CA GLU A 87 4.48 5.28 -21.07
C GLU A 87 3.16 5.62 -21.77
N THR A 88 2.33 4.61 -22.02
CA THR A 88 1.12 4.75 -22.84
C THR A 88 -0.17 4.90 -22.04
N ARG A 89 -0.14 4.58 -20.73
CA ARG A 89 -1.32 4.48 -19.84
C ARG A 89 -2.39 3.51 -20.33
N VAL A 90 -2.01 2.59 -21.22
CA VAL A 90 -2.89 1.52 -21.68
C VAL A 90 -3.03 0.49 -20.55
N PRO A 91 -4.26 0.18 -20.11
CA PRO A 91 -4.49 -0.83 -19.08
C PRO A 91 -4.07 -2.22 -19.56
N GLU A 92 -3.34 -2.94 -18.72
CA GLU A 92 -2.83 -4.29 -19.03
C GLU A 92 -3.64 -5.36 -18.30
N TYR A 93 -3.88 -5.18 -17.00
CA TYR A 93 -4.65 -6.13 -16.19
C TYR A 93 -5.30 -5.46 -14.97
N PHE A 94 -6.35 -6.11 -14.46
CA PHE A 94 -7.04 -5.71 -13.24
C PHE A 94 -6.61 -6.59 -12.06
N ALA A 95 -6.01 -5.98 -11.04
CA ALA A 95 -5.66 -6.62 -9.78
C ALA A 95 -6.78 -6.39 -8.76
N GLN A 96 -7.57 -7.43 -8.49
CA GLN A 96 -8.64 -7.38 -7.49
C GLN A 96 -8.07 -7.50 -6.07
N SER A 97 -8.60 -6.69 -5.15
CA SER A 97 -8.26 -6.80 -3.73
C SER A 97 -8.88 -8.06 -3.10
N PRO A 98 -8.34 -8.57 -1.97
CA PRO A 98 -8.92 -9.70 -1.23
C PRO A 98 -10.15 -9.28 -0.39
N CYS A 99 -10.96 -8.37 -0.91
CA CYS A 99 -12.19 -7.86 -0.32
C CYS A 99 -13.17 -7.52 -1.45
N ASP A 100 -14.47 -7.48 -1.16
CA ASP A 100 -15.50 -7.09 -2.12
C ASP A 100 -16.26 -5.85 -1.63
N CYS A 101 -16.87 -5.10 -2.56
CA CYS A 101 -17.70 -3.97 -2.18
C CYS A 101 -19.01 -4.47 -1.51
N SER A 102 -19.41 -3.78 -0.44
CA SER A 102 -20.68 -4.07 0.26
C SER A 102 -21.88 -3.85 -0.66
N SER A 103 -23.02 -4.47 -0.33
CA SER A 103 -24.28 -4.26 -1.06
C SER A 103 -24.64 -2.76 -1.17
N GLY A 104 -25.07 -2.33 -2.35
CA GLY A 104 -25.37 -0.92 -2.64
C GLY A 104 -24.14 -0.07 -2.95
N THR A 105 -22.96 -0.69 -3.05
CA THR A 105 -21.75 -0.04 -3.53
C THR A 105 -21.12 -0.82 -4.69
N GLU A 106 -20.44 -0.11 -5.58
CA GLU A 106 -19.73 -0.68 -6.71
C GLU A 106 -18.27 -0.22 -6.75
N CYS A 107 -17.40 -1.07 -7.31
CA CYS A 107 -15.99 -0.78 -7.45
C CYS A 107 -15.77 0.12 -8.68
N ARG A 108 -15.47 1.40 -8.45
CA ARG A 108 -15.30 2.40 -9.52
C ARG A 108 -13.95 3.07 -9.48
N HIS A 109 -13.53 3.53 -10.65
CA HIS A 109 -12.33 4.34 -10.78
C HIS A 109 -12.40 5.56 -9.85
N TYR A 110 -11.35 5.73 -9.06
CA TYR A 110 -11.24 6.78 -8.05
C TYR A 110 -10.14 7.78 -8.41
N SER A 111 -8.90 7.30 -8.59
CA SER A 111 -7.75 8.16 -8.89
C SER A 111 -6.64 7.40 -9.61
N ASP A 112 -5.71 8.16 -10.18
CA ASP A 112 -4.51 7.64 -10.81
C ASP A 112 -3.34 7.63 -9.80
N ASP A 113 -2.80 6.44 -9.51
CA ASP A 113 -1.61 6.27 -8.66
C ASP A 113 -0.37 6.08 -9.53
N LEU A 114 0.31 7.19 -9.76
CA LEU A 114 1.52 7.26 -10.58
C LEU A 114 2.67 6.41 -10.02
N GLN A 115 2.75 6.25 -8.70
CA GLN A 115 3.81 5.46 -8.07
C GLN A 115 3.58 3.97 -8.32
N LYS A 116 2.31 3.52 -8.32
CA LYS A 116 1.93 2.13 -8.59
C LYS A 116 1.75 1.83 -10.08
N ARG A 117 1.73 2.86 -10.94
CA ARG A 117 1.41 2.75 -12.37
C ARG A 117 0.04 2.10 -12.57
N ALA A 118 -0.94 2.55 -11.78
CA ALA A 118 -2.25 1.93 -11.75
C ALA A 118 -3.35 2.94 -11.46
N PHE A 119 -4.49 2.72 -12.09
CA PHE A 119 -5.74 3.37 -11.72
C PHE A 119 -6.31 2.69 -10.48
N GLU A 120 -6.48 3.45 -9.40
CA GLU A 120 -7.10 3.00 -8.15
C GLU A 120 -8.62 2.96 -8.30
N TYR A 121 -9.23 1.86 -7.84
CA TYR A 121 -10.68 1.72 -7.77
C TYR A 121 -11.13 1.60 -6.31
N ARG A 122 -12.18 2.33 -5.95
CA ARG A 122 -12.78 2.32 -4.60
C ARG A 122 -14.26 2.01 -4.66
N CYS A 123 -14.79 1.49 -3.56
CA CYS A 123 -16.23 1.26 -3.42
C CYS A 123 -16.95 2.59 -3.26
N VAL A 124 -17.88 2.87 -4.16
CA VAL A 124 -18.73 4.06 -4.13
C VAL A 124 -20.21 3.64 -4.15
N PRO A 125 -21.14 4.44 -3.59
CA PRO A 125 -22.56 4.12 -3.64
C PRO A 125 -23.06 4.06 -5.09
N THR A 126 -23.85 3.05 -5.44
CA THR A 126 -24.42 2.88 -6.79
C THR A 126 -25.35 4.03 -7.19
N ASP A 127 -25.94 4.70 -6.20
CA ASP A 127 -26.84 5.84 -6.40
C ASP A 127 -26.09 7.14 -6.76
N GLN A 128 -24.75 7.13 -6.71
CA GLN A 128 -23.90 8.23 -7.17
C GLN A 128 -23.42 8.05 -8.62
N SER A 129 -24.27 7.46 -9.47
CA SER A 129 -24.11 7.55 -10.92
C SER A 129 -24.44 8.99 -11.33
N THR A 130 -23.40 9.79 -11.52
CA THR A 130 -23.46 11.19 -11.90
C THR A 130 -24.31 11.36 -13.17
N ASN A 131 -25.40 12.11 -13.04
CA ASN A 131 -26.14 12.71 -14.15
C ASN A 131 -25.29 13.79 -14.82
#